data_AF-A0A3D1H6R7-F1
#
_entry.id   AF-A0A3D1H6R7-F1
#
_cell.length_a   1.000
_cell.length_b   1.000
_cell.length_c   1.000
_cell.angle_alpha   90.00
_cell.angle_beta   90.00
_cell.angle_gamma   90.00
#
_symmetry.space_group_name_H-M   'P 1'
#
loop_
_entity.id
_entity.type
_entity.pdbx_description
1 polymer ?
#
loop_
_entity_poly.entity_id
_entity_poly.type
_entity_poly.pdbx_seq_one_letter_code
_entity_poly.pdbx_strand_id
1 'polypeptide(L)' 'MSRIVEIWKNTSDELVNKVSWPSWEELRSSTAIVIVASVIFALVLWVIDSALGGVMDLLYSLLK' A
#
# COMPACT_ATOMS: atom_id res chain seq x y z
N MET A 1 -3.77 -32.67 17.68
CA MET A 1 -4.55 -31.44 17.41
C MET A 1 -4.44 -30.39 18.51
N SER A 2 -4.21 -30.76 19.78
CA SER A 2 -4.02 -29.82 20.89
C SER A 2 -2.86 -28.82 20.71
N ARG A 3 -1.72 -29.27 20.19
CA ARG A 3 -0.52 -28.42 20.00
C ARG A 3 -0.74 -27.22 19.06
N ILE A 4 -1.55 -27.37 18.01
CA ILE A 4 -1.83 -26.27 17.07
C ILE A 4 -2.73 -25.23 17.75
N VAL A 5 -3.74 -25.68 18.48
CA VAL A 5 -4.64 -24.81 19.25
C VAL A 5 -3.85 -24.02 20.31
N GLU A 6 -2.90 -24.66 20.97
CA GLU A 6 -2.05 -24.05 21.99
C GLU A 6 -1.10 -22.99 21.39
N ILE A 7 -0.54 -23.23 20.21
CA ILE A 7 0.27 -22.25 19.47
C ILE A 7 -0.56 -21.01 19.14
N TRP A 8 -1.75 -21.19 18.54
CA TRP A 8 -2.62 -20.06 18.19
C TRP A 8 -3.02 -19.23 19.41
N LYS A 9 -3.27 -19.89 20.53
CA LYS A 9 -3.64 -19.24 21.79
C LYS A 9 -2.47 -18.42 22.35
N ASN A 10 -1.26 -18.97 22.34
CA ASN A 10 -0.06 -18.26 22.79
C ASN A 10 0.31 -17.09 21.87
N THR A 11 0.24 -17.26 20.55
CA THR A 11 0.51 -16.18 19.58
C THR A 11 -0.48 -15.04 19.72
N SER A 12 -1.77 -15.34 19.92
CA SER A 12 -2.79 -14.29 20.08
C SER A 12 -2.57 -13.50 21.37
N ASP A 13 -2.23 -14.19 22.47
CA ASP A 13 -1.98 -13.56 23.76
C ASP A 13 -0.72 -12.67 23.73
N GLU A 14 0.32 -13.10 23.00
CA GLU A 14 1.54 -12.33 22.78
C GLU A 14 1.29 -11.08 21.91
N LEU A 15 0.56 -11.25 20.80
CA LEU A 15 0.22 -10.15 19.89
C LEU A 15 -0.74 -9.13 20.49
N VAL A 16 -1.46 -9.45 21.57
CA VAL A 16 -2.37 -8.48 22.22
C VAL A 16 -1.72 -7.85 23.44
N ASN A 17 -1.01 -8.62 24.26
CA ASN A 17 -0.51 -8.16 25.56
C ASN A 17 0.97 -7.77 25.56
N LYS A 18 1.76 -8.22 24.57
CA LYS A 18 3.22 -8.03 24.55
C LYS A 18 3.71 -7.08 23.46
N VAL A 19 2.82 -6.52 22.67
CA VAL A 19 3.14 -5.49 21.67
C VAL A 19 2.34 -4.22 21.91
N SER A 20 2.98 -3.09 21.66
CA SER A 20 2.35 -1.77 21.75
C SER A 20 1.62 -1.47 20.45
N TRP A 21 0.32 -1.78 20.40
CA TRP A 21 -0.53 -1.29 19.32
C TRP A 21 -0.72 0.23 19.45
N PRO A 22 -0.51 0.99 18.37
CA PRO A 22 -0.84 2.41 18.36
C PRO A 22 -2.34 2.61 18.57
N SER A 23 -2.71 3.78 19.08
CA SER A 23 -4.13 4.11 19.28
C SER A 23 -4.86 4.20 17.94
N TRP A 24 -6.18 4.01 17.93
CA TRP A 24 -7.00 4.14 16.72
C TRP A 24 -6.86 5.51 16.03
N GLU A 25 -6.58 6.56 16.80
CA GLU A 25 -6.36 7.91 16.29
C GLU A 25 -5.01 8.04 15.59
N GLU A 26 -3.95 7.48 16.16
CA GLU A 26 -2.61 7.41 15.56
C GLU A 26 -2.59 6.55 14.28
N LEU A 27 -3.31 5.42 14.29
CA LEU A 27 -3.50 4.57 13.11
C LEU A 27 -4.18 5.33 11.97
N ARG A 28 -5.21 6.11 12.27
CA ARG A 28 -5.90 6.92 11.26
C ARG A 28 -5.02 8.03 10.72
N SER A 29 -4.27 8.70 11.60
CA SER A 29 -3.33 9.76 11.22
C SER A 29 -2.25 9.26 10.26
N SER A 30 -1.60 8.15 10.61
CA SER A 30 -0.59 7.50 9.76
C SER A 30 -1.17 7.00 8.43
N THR A 31 -2.37 6.39 8.46
CA THR A 31 -3.06 5.93 7.24
C THR A 31 -3.44 7.10 6.33
N ALA A 32 -3.89 8.23 6.88
CA ALA A 32 -4.26 9.39 6.09
C ALA A 32 -3.08 9.94 5.27
N ILE A 33 -1.88 9.98 5.87
CA ILE A 33 -0.65 10.39 5.17
C ILE A 33 -0.35 9.44 4.01
N VAL A 34 -0.47 8.12 4.23
CA VAL A 34 -0.24 7.12 3.19
C VAL A 34 -1.23 7.27 2.03
N ILE A 35 -2.51 7.49 2.31
CA ILE A 35 -3.53 7.71 1.28
C ILE A 35 -3.17 8.91 0.40
N VAL A 36 -2.78 10.04 1.01
CA VAL A 36 -2.36 11.22 0.27
C VAL A 36 -1.13 10.93 -0.60
N ALA A 37 -0.13 10.23 -0.06
CA ALA A 37 1.05 9.83 -0.82
C ALA A 37 0.68 8.92 -2.01
N SER A 38 -0.20 7.94 -1.82
CA SER A 38 -0.67 7.06 -2.89
C SER A 38 -1.37 7.81 -4.02
N VAL A 39 -2.17 8.84 -3.70
CA VAL A 39 -2.83 9.69 -4.71
C VAL A 39 -1.79 10.48 -5.53
N ILE A 40 -0.76 11.02 -4.87
CA ILE A 40 0.33 11.72 -5.57
C ILE A 40 1.07 10.77 -6.51
N PHE A 41 1.40 9.55 -6.06
CA PHE A 41 2.03 8.56 -6.93
C PHE A 41 1.15 8.17 -8.11
N ALA A 42 -0.16 8.00 -7.91
CA ALA A 42 -1.09 7.71 -8.99
C ALA A 42 -1.11 8.82 -10.06
N LEU A 43 -1.09 10.09 -9.64
CA LEU A 43 -1.01 11.22 -10.58
C LEU A 43 0.32 11.24 -11.35
N VAL A 44 1.44 10.97 -10.68
CA VAL A 44 2.76 10.92 -11.34
C VAL A 44 2.81 9.81 -12.38
N LEU A 45 2.33 8.61 -12.04
CA LEU A 45 2.28 7.48 -12.97
C LEU A 45 1.39 7.80 -14.16
N TRP A 46 0.21 8.40 -13.93
CA TRP A 46 -0.69 8.80 -15.01
C TRP A 46 -0.03 9.77 -16.01
N VAL A 47 0.77 10.72 -15.52
CA VAL A 47 1.54 11.64 -16.39
C VAL A 47 2.58 10.88 -17.20
N ILE A 48 3.34 9.98 -16.57
CA ILE A 48 4.37 9.18 -17.24
C ILE A 48 3.75 8.30 -18.33
N ASP A 49 2.68 7.58 -17.99
CA ASP A 49 1.97 6.69 -18.93
C ASP A 49 1.43 7.48 -20.12
N SER A 50 0.84 8.66 -19.88
CA SER A 50 0.31 9.53 -20.93
C SER A 50 1.41 10.10 -21.83
N ALA A 51 2.55 10.50 -21.24
CA ALA A 51 3.69 11.02 -22.00
C ALA A 51 4.31 9.93 -22.89
N LEU A 52 4.52 8.72 -22.35
CA LEU A 52 5.04 7.60 -23.10
C LEU A 52 4.09 7.15 -24.20
N GLY A 53 2.78 7.09 -23.92
CA GLY A 53 1.75 6.81 -24.92
C GLY A 53 1.79 7.81 -26.07
N GLY A 54 1.81 9.12 -25.76
CA GLY A 54 1.89 10.16 -26.78
C GLY A 54 3.17 10.13 -27.62
N VAL A 55 4.31 9.82 -27.01
CA VAL A 55 5.58 9.60 -27.75
C VAL A 55 5.46 8.39 -28.68
N MET A 56 4.86 7.29 -28.21
CA MET A 56 4.70 6.08 -29.00
C MET A 56 3.78 6.31 -30.19
N ASP A 57 2.66 7.01 -29.99
CA ASP A 57 1.74 7.37 -31.06
C ASP A 57 2.40 8.24 -32.12
N LEU A 58 3.25 9.19 -31.71
CA LEU A 58 4.04 10.01 -32.62
C LEU A 58 5.03 9.17 -33.42
N LEU A 59 5.77 8.27 -32.76
CA LEU A 59 6.70 7.36 -33.45
C LEU A 59 5.98 6.47 -34.45
N TYR A 60 4.84 5.88 -34.08
CA TYR A 60 4.04 5.06 -34.99
C TYR A 60 3.49 5.87 -36.17
N SER A 61 3.11 7.14 -35.95
CA SER A 61 2.65 8.01 -37.02
C SER A 61 3.75 8.41 -38.01
N LEU A 62 5.01 8.49 -37.56
CA LEU A 62 6.17 8.81 -38.40
C LEU A 62 6.74 7.60 -39.15
N LEU A 63 6.58 6.39 -38.58
CA LEU A 63 7.06 5.15 -39.18
C LEU A 63 6.07 4.58 -40.22
N LYS A 64 4.84 5.08 -40.23
CA LYS A 64 3.80 4.79 -41.23
C LYS A 64 3.96 5.69 -42.45
#